data_AF-A0A2E5ST02-F1
#
_entry.id   AF-A0A2E5ST02-F1
#
_cell.length_a   1.000
_cell.length_b   1.000
_cell.length_c   1.000
_cell.angle_alpha   90.00
_cell.angle_beta   90.00
_cell.angle_gamma   90.00
#
_symmetry.space_group_name_H-M   'P 1'
#
loop_
_entity.id
_entity.type
_entity.pdbx_description
1 polymer ?
#
loop_
_entity_poly.entity_id
_entity_poly.type
_entity_poly.pdbx_seq_one_letter_code
_entity_poly.pdbx_strand_id
1 'polypeptide(L)'
;GVNYTHQGWLTEDQKYFICNDELDEQNLGINTTTFIWDVTDLSEPELIGTFVSDVEAIDHNLYVHEGLIYQSNYRAGLRVLGTENIAEGELEEMGYFDVYPQSNSAQFSGTWSNYPYFPSGVIAVSHIEEGLFLLKLVDEFWDLGCTDSEACNYDPEATVEDGSCVGYNECGGCEGDELFCYGCTDDTMCNYDEEATIDDGSCIEFNECGGCEGEELFCFGCTDSESCNYDEEATIDDGSCFIIEAAEPQTLTQNIEPVTFTNEPSSYWFETETSPEEIHIGESYTMLFSTDPQSIWVSNSNGEFEVIGGKEEPDYNNGQYHDNNSYWMIFDVYEEVLFESVEVYSEQGGIQEIEILNPDGSLASSASQFLTAGLNVFELGVVLTPGEGYEIRSGTNEPYLWRDDSGSQVSFPYNIGSLASITSTTITSENQYNYYYFYYNWKMSSNDPCLSDRTEFNVVIDNQQSVNLFETPERKIVKIIDLLGREVHEARNQIVIIYYSDNSFEKKILSFE
;
A
#
# COMPACT_ATOMS: atom_id res chain seq x y z
N GLY A 1 2.85 -81.37 -17.80
CA GLY A 1 3.12 -82.07 -16.55
C GLY A 1 3.71 -83.45 -16.75
N VAL A 2 4.86 -83.71 -16.11
CA VAL A 2 5.46 -85.04 -15.84
C VAL A 2 6.52 -84.99 -14.70
N ASN A 3 6.56 -83.95 -13.86
CA ASN A 3 7.63 -83.76 -12.87
C ASN A 3 7.15 -83.84 -11.41
N TYR A 4 6.17 -83.04 -10.99
CA TYR A 4 5.68 -83.03 -9.62
C TYR A 4 4.19 -82.66 -9.53
N THR A 5 3.32 -83.68 -9.60
CA THR A 5 1.89 -83.50 -9.30
C THR A 5 1.72 -83.14 -7.83
N HIS A 6 1.51 -81.84 -7.57
CA HIS A 6 1.44 -81.30 -6.21
C HIS A 6 0.10 -81.66 -5.54
N GLN A 7 -1.00 -81.54 -6.29
CA GLN A 7 -2.34 -81.77 -5.78
C GLN A 7 -3.34 -82.11 -6.89
N GLY A 8 -4.52 -82.53 -6.46
CA GLY A 8 -5.72 -82.51 -7.27
C GLY A 8 -6.97 -82.65 -6.43
N TRP A 9 -8.11 -82.43 -7.07
CA TRP A 9 -9.42 -82.46 -6.44
C TRP A 9 -10.43 -83.11 -7.38
N LEU A 10 -11.43 -83.80 -6.82
CA LEU A 10 -12.52 -84.40 -7.59
C LEU A 10 -13.65 -83.39 -7.78
N THR A 11 -14.36 -83.47 -8.90
CA THR A 11 -15.69 -82.86 -9.02
C THR A 11 -16.63 -83.40 -7.94
N GLU A 12 -17.68 -82.67 -7.59
CA GLU A 12 -18.64 -83.08 -6.55
C GLU A 12 -19.35 -84.39 -6.89
N ASP A 13 -19.52 -84.69 -8.19
CA ASP A 13 -20.07 -85.95 -8.67
C ASP A 13 -19.04 -87.10 -8.75
N GLN A 14 -17.77 -86.82 -8.40
CA GLN A 14 -16.64 -87.74 -8.33
C GLN A 14 -16.24 -88.40 -9.66
N LYS A 15 -16.67 -87.84 -10.80
CA LYS A 15 -16.37 -88.40 -12.11
C LYS A 15 -15.06 -87.91 -12.71
N TYR A 16 -14.70 -86.66 -12.42
CA TYR A 16 -13.53 -86.03 -13.01
C TYR A 16 -12.53 -85.64 -11.92
N PHE A 17 -11.26 -85.91 -12.17
CA PHE A 17 -10.14 -85.53 -11.31
C PHE A 17 -9.35 -84.42 -11.98
N ILE A 18 -9.27 -83.28 -11.30
CA ILE A 18 -8.54 -82.10 -11.73
C ILE A 18 -7.22 -82.07 -10.97
N CYS A 19 -6.10 -82.01 -11.67
CA CYS A 19 -4.80 -81.92 -11.04
C CYS A 19 -3.85 -81.03 -11.83
N ASN A 20 -2.85 -80.51 -11.14
CA ASN A 20 -1.81 -79.71 -11.75
C ASN A 20 -0.40 -80.25 -11.45
N ASP A 21 0.63 -79.69 -12.11
CA ASP A 21 2.04 -80.02 -11.92
C ASP A 21 2.85 -78.75 -11.61
N GLU A 22 3.05 -78.48 -10.31
CA GLU A 22 3.63 -77.24 -9.77
C GLU A 22 5.03 -76.89 -10.31
N LEU A 23 5.72 -77.83 -10.96
CA LEU A 23 7.08 -77.61 -11.45
C LEU A 23 7.17 -77.50 -12.97
N ASP A 24 6.10 -77.68 -13.73
CA ASP A 24 6.20 -77.72 -15.18
C ASP A 24 6.30 -76.34 -15.82
N GLU A 25 5.74 -75.28 -15.24
CA GLU A 25 5.94 -73.89 -15.72
C GLU A 25 7.41 -73.48 -15.59
N GLN A 26 8.05 -73.78 -14.45
CA GLN A 26 9.45 -73.44 -14.22
C GLN A 26 10.42 -74.28 -15.07
N ASN A 27 10.13 -75.58 -15.25
CA ASN A 27 11.06 -76.50 -15.92
C ASN A 27 10.90 -76.53 -17.44
N LEU A 28 9.67 -76.39 -17.94
CA LEU A 28 9.36 -76.46 -19.36
C LEU A 28 9.11 -75.09 -19.99
N GLY A 29 8.94 -74.04 -19.19
CA GLY A 29 8.65 -72.69 -19.68
C GLY A 29 7.30 -72.61 -20.39
N ILE A 30 6.32 -73.35 -19.87
CA ILE A 30 4.93 -73.34 -20.36
C ILE A 30 4.07 -72.44 -19.48
N ASN A 31 2.89 -72.07 -19.97
CA ASN A 31 1.89 -71.39 -19.17
C ASN A 31 1.25 -72.34 -18.15
N THR A 32 0.58 -71.76 -17.16
CA THR A 32 -0.11 -72.50 -16.10
C THR A 32 -1.04 -73.57 -16.68
N THR A 33 -0.82 -74.84 -16.33
CA THR A 33 -1.48 -75.97 -17.00
C THR A 33 -2.23 -76.91 -16.05
N THR A 34 -3.54 -77.03 -16.25
CA THR A 34 -4.43 -77.91 -15.47
C THR A 34 -4.89 -79.12 -16.27
N PHE A 35 -4.73 -80.31 -15.71
CA PHE A 35 -5.08 -81.59 -16.34
C PHE A 35 -6.44 -82.10 -15.88
N ILE A 36 -7.22 -82.64 -16.82
CA ILE A 36 -8.58 -83.13 -16.58
C ILE A 36 -8.63 -84.62 -16.89
N TRP A 37 -8.87 -85.42 -15.86
CA TRP A 37 -8.95 -86.88 -15.97
C TRP A 37 -10.39 -87.36 -15.77
N ASP A 38 -10.89 -88.22 -16.65
CA ASP A 38 -12.06 -89.04 -16.39
C ASP A 38 -11.63 -90.23 -15.51
N VAL A 39 -12.25 -90.33 -14.34
CA VAL A 39 -11.98 -91.37 -13.34
C VAL A 39 -13.24 -92.18 -13.01
N THR A 40 -14.24 -92.16 -13.90
CA THR A 40 -15.47 -92.95 -13.76
C THR A 40 -15.18 -94.46 -13.74
N ASP A 41 -14.15 -94.91 -14.45
CA ASP A 41 -13.53 -96.23 -14.30
C ASP A 41 -12.15 -96.11 -13.62
N LEU A 42 -12.09 -96.40 -12.33
CA LEU A 42 -10.85 -96.35 -11.54
C LEU A 42 -9.78 -97.37 -12.00
N SER A 43 -10.16 -98.37 -12.81
CA SER A 43 -9.20 -99.30 -13.39
C SER A 43 -8.56 -98.79 -14.69
N GLU A 44 -9.16 -97.78 -15.31
CA GLU A 44 -8.68 -97.14 -16.54
C GLU A 44 -8.93 -95.61 -16.51
N PRO A 45 -8.20 -94.84 -15.67
CA PRO A 45 -8.27 -93.38 -15.72
C PRO A 45 -7.78 -92.84 -17.06
N GLU A 46 -8.56 -91.95 -17.69
CA GLU A 46 -8.25 -91.36 -18.98
C GLU A 46 -8.03 -89.85 -18.87
N LEU A 47 -6.94 -89.34 -19.44
CA LEU A 47 -6.74 -87.89 -19.58
C LEU A 47 -7.61 -87.40 -20.75
N ILE A 48 -8.69 -86.69 -20.44
CA ILE A 48 -9.67 -86.25 -21.43
C ILE A 48 -9.42 -84.81 -21.92
N GLY A 49 -8.65 -84.02 -21.18
CA GLY A 49 -8.42 -82.62 -21.54
C GLY A 49 -7.31 -81.93 -20.76
N THR A 50 -6.95 -80.73 -21.21
CA THR A 50 -5.95 -79.88 -20.57
C THR A 50 -6.34 -78.42 -20.76
N PHE A 51 -6.49 -77.69 -19.65
CA PHE A 51 -6.68 -76.25 -19.64
C PHE A 51 -5.33 -75.56 -19.53
N VAL A 52 -5.09 -74.57 -20.39
CA VAL A 52 -3.85 -73.78 -20.40
C VAL A 52 -4.25 -72.32 -20.22
N SER A 53 -3.77 -71.69 -19.15
CA SER A 53 -4.04 -70.28 -18.86
C SER A 53 -3.21 -69.34 -19.73
N ASP A 54 -3.57 -68.06 -19.76
CA ASP A 54 -2.80 -66.99 -20.42
C ASP A 54 -1.62 -66.48 -19.56
N VAL A 55 -1.51 -66.94 -18.31
CA VAL A 55 -0.41 -66.57 -17.39
C VAL A 55 0.67 -67.65 -17.28
N GLU A 56 1.88 -67.23 -16.93
CA GLU A 56 3.07 -68.08 -16.75
C GLU A 56 3.33 -68.46 -15.27
N ALA A 57 2.38 -68.18 -14.37
CA ALA A 57 2.58 -68.39 -12.95
C ALA A 57 2.50 -69.88 -12.59
N ILE A 58 3.23 -70.27 -11.55
CA ILE A 58 3.14 -71.65 -11.03
C ILE A 58 1.74 -71.86 -10.44
N ASP A 59 1.09 -72.93 -10.86
CA ASP A 59 -0.12 -73.37 -10.19
C ASP A 59 0.17 -74.07 -8.86
N HIS A 60 -0.74 -73.86 -7.93
CA HIS A 60 -0.70 -74.42 -6.59
C HIS A 60 -2.15 -74.61 -6.14
N ASN A 61 -2.45 -74.71 -4.84
CA ASN A 61 -3.76 -75.04 -4.22
C ASN A 61 -5.04 -74.78 -5.03
N LEU A 62 -5.70 -75.87 -5.44
CA LEU A 62 -6.96 -75.90 -6.20
C LEU A 62 -8.03 -76.65 -5.41
N TYR A 63 -9.25 -76.12 -5.41
CA TYR A 63 -10.40 -76.71 -4.74
C TYR A 63 -11.65 -76.59 -5.62
N VAL A 64 -12.46 -77.65 -5.67
CA VAL A 64 -13.76 -77.62 -6.36
C VAL A 64 -14.87 -77.32 -5.35
N HIS A 65 -15.69 -76.32 -5.64
CA HIS A 65 -16.88 -76.01 -4.86
C HIS A 65 -17.97 -75.37 -5.72
N GLU A 66 -19.18 -75.94 -5.67
CA GLU A 66 -20.38 -75.50 -6.38
C GLU A 66 -20.19 -75.38 -7.89
N GLY A 67 -19.47 -76.35 -8.49
CA GLY A 67 -19.22 -76.38 -9.95
C GLY A 67 -18.16 -75.39 -10.43
N LEU A 68 -17.42 -74.76 -9.51
CA LEU A 68 -16.28 -73.88 -9.79
C LEU A 68 -14.99 -74.49 -9.22
N ILE A 69 -13.88 -74.24 -9.90
CA ILE A 69 -12.52 -74.56 -9.46
C ILE A 69 -11.87 -73.26 -9.01
N TYR A 70 -11.46 -73.20 -7.74
CA TYR A 70 -10.75 -72.07 -7.16
C TYR A 70 -9.27 -72.40 -7.05
N GLN A 71 -8.45 -71.77 -7.88
CA GLN A 71 -7.04 -72.09 -8.04
C GLN A 71 -6.17 -70.92 -7.56
N SER A 72 -5.32 -71.22 -6.58
CA SER A 72 -4.24 -70.34 -6.16
C SER A 72 -3.06 -70.53 -7.10
N ASN A 73 -2.80 -69.53 -7.92
CA ASN A 73 -1.59 -69.45 -8.74
C ASN A 73 -0.69 -68.43 -8.06
N TYR A 74 0.54 -68.83 -7.70
CA TYR A 74 1.43 -68.04 -6.84
C TYR A 74 1.42 -66.55 -7.19
N ARG A 75 2.04 -66.22 -8.32
CA ARG A 75 2.20 -64.84 -8.79
C ARG A 75 1.06 -64.33 -9.69
N ALA A 76 -0.02 -65.10 -9.85
CA ALA A 76 -1.17 -64.70 -10.67
C ALA A 76 -2.49 -64.63 -9.88
N GLY A 77 -2.41 -64.73 -8.56
CA GLY A 77 -3.54 -64.59 -7.67
C GLY A 77 -4.49 -65.78 -7.61
N LEU A 78 -5.75 -65.48 -7.27
CA LEU A 78 -6.85 -66.44 -7.35
C LEU A 78 -7.41 -66.45 -8.78
N ARG A 79 -7.48 -67.63 -9.40
CA ARG A 79 -8.20 -67.89 -10.65
C ARG A 79 -9.42 -68.77 -10.38
N VAL A 80 -10.53 -68.47 -11.02
CA VAL A 80 -11.79 -69.20 -10.85
C VAL A 80 -12.18 -69.78 -12.20
N LEU A 81 -12.25 -71.11 -12.30
CA LEU A 81 -12.61 -71.81 -13.53
C LEU A 81 -13.98 -72.48 -13.41
N GLY A 82 -14.80 -72.42 -14.46
CA GLY A 82 -16.08 -73.12 -14.57
C GLY A 82 -15.92 -74.55 -15.06
N THR A 83 -16.74 -75.46 -14.53
CA THR A 83 -16.73 -76.90 -14.87
C THR A 83 -17.84 -77.32 -15.84
N GLU A 84 -18.56 -76.36 -16.45
CA GLU A 84 -19.74 -76.65 -17.27
C GLU A 84 -19.45 -77.61 -18.43
N ASN A 85 -18.27 -77.47 -19.07
CA ASN A 85 -17.85 -78.27 -20.24
C ASN A 85 -16.81 -79.34 -19.89
N ILE A 86 -16.66 -79.70 -18.60
CA ILE A 86 -15.58 -80.60 -18.15
C ILE A 86 -15.66 -82.01 -18.78
N ALA A 87 -16.87 -82.48 -19.12
CA ALA A 87 -17.08 -83.77 -19.79
C ALA A 87 -16.50 -83.82 -21.22
N GLU A 88 -16.28 -82.66 -21.84
CA GLU A 88 -15.66 -82.50 -23.16
C GLU A 88 -14.15 -82.27 -23.04
N GLY A 89 -13.60 -82.24 -21.82
CA GLY A 89 -12.19 -81.96 -21.56
C GLY A 89 -11.84 -80.47 -21.56
N GLU A 90 -12.82 -79.59 -21.33
CA GLU A 90 -12.66 -78.14 -21.39
C GLU A 90 -13.04 -77.46 -20.04
N LEU A 91 -12.32 -76.39 -19.70
CA LEU A 91 -12.60 -75.48 -18.57
C LEU A 91 -12.59 -74.03 -19.08
N GLU A 92 -13.36 -73.16 -18.44
CA GLU A 92 -13.46 -71.73 -18.80
C GLU A 92 -13.08 -70.85 -17.61
N GLU A 93 -12.25 -69.82 -17.80
CA GLU A 93 -11.96 -68.87 -16.71
C GLU A 93 -13.14 -67.89 -16.52
N MET A 94 -13.77 -67.96 -15.35
CA MET A 94 -14.96 -67.16 -14.98
C MET A 94 -14.60 -65.85 -14.29
N GLY A 95 -13.38 -65.74 -13.77
CA GLY A 95 -12.91 -64.54 -13.10
C GLY A 95 -11.58 -64.75 -12.39
N TYR A 96 -10.94 -63.65 -12.03
CA TYR A 96 -9.69 -63.67 -11.28
C TYR A 96 -9.59 -62.48 -10.34
N PHE A 97 -8.75 -62.63 -9.32
CA PHE A 97 -8.28 -61.52 -8.50
C PHE A 97 -6.78 -61.66 -8.30
N ASP A 98 -6.04 -60.74 -8.90
CA ASP A 98 -4.58 -60.76 -8.84
C ASP A 98 -4.08 -60.10 -7.56
N VAL A 99 -3.67 -60.92 -6.59
CA VAL A 99 -3.06 -60.44 -5.34
C VAL A 99 -1.55 -60.17 -5.49
N TYR A 100 -0.96 -60.37 -6.68
CA TYR A 100 0.45 -60.07 -6.98
C TYR A 100 0.59 -59.37 -8.36
N PRO A 101 0.03 -58.17 -8.55
CA PRO A 101 -0.05 -57.52 -9.85
C PRO A 101 1.32 -57.13 -10.45
N GLN A 102 2.41 -57.19 -9.68
CA GLN A 102 3.73 -56.75 -10.11
C GLN A 102 4.41 -57.73 -11.09
N SER A 103 4.03 -59.00 -11.13
CA SER A 103 4.68 -60.01 -11.99
C SER A 103 3.90 -61.32 -12.02
N ASN A 104 3.79 -61.97 -13.19
CA ASN A 104 3.23 -63.32 -13.33
C ASN A 104 4.30 -64.43 -13.49
N SER A 105 5.58 -64.16 -13.21
CA SER A 105 6.66 -65.13 -13.46
C SER A 105 6.53 -66.40 -12.62
N ALA A 106 6.94 -67.56 -13.14
CA ALA A 106 6.98 -68.83 -12.42
C ALA A 106 7.91 -68.84 -11.17
N GLN A 107 7.40 -68.37 -10.03
CA GLN A 107 8.08 -68.27 -8.74
C GLN A 107 7.12 -68.58 -7.57
N PHE A 108 7.64 -69.04 -6.44
CA PHE A 108 6.88 -69.49 -5.26
C PHE A 108 6.47 -68.35 -4.30
N SER A 109 6.28 -67.12 -4.80
CA SER A 109 5.83 -65.97 -4.00
C SER A 109 4.45 -65.51 -4.45
N GLY A 110 3.68 -64.87 -3.57
CA GLY A 110 2.26 -64.58 -3.84
C GLY A 110 1.28 -65.51 -3.12
N THR A 111 0.25 -65.98 -3.82
CA THR A 111 -0.86 -66.77 -3.26
C THR A 111 -0.41 -68.16 -2.84
N TRP A 112 -0.54 -68.48 -1.54
CA TRP A 112 -0.27 -69.82 -1.02
C TRP A 112 -1.48 -70.73 -1.15
N SER A 113 -2.68 -70.27 -0.78
CA SER A 113 -3.89 -71.10 -0.79
C SER A 113 -5.15 -70.26 -0.85
N ASN A 114 -6.27 -70.92 -1.12
CA ASN A 114 -7.59 -70.35 -0.99
C ASN A 114 -8.52 -71.26 -0.16
N TYR A 115 -9.66 -70.74 0.28
CA TYR A 115 -10.71 -71.46 0.99
C TYR A 115 -12.08 -70.93 0.54
N PRO A 116 -12.79 -71.63 -0.36
CA PRO A 116 -14.05 -71.17 -0.93
C PRO A 116 -15.29 -71.66 -0.17
N TYR A 117 -15.14 -72.38 0.94
CA TYR A 117 -16.25 -73.13 1.59
C TYR A 117 -17.02 -72.35 2.66
N PHE A 118 -16.85 -71.04 2.78
CA PHE A 118 -17.63 -70.27 3.75
C PHE A 118 -19.09 -70.15 3.31
N PRO A 119 -20.09 -70.41 4.20
CA PRO A 119 -21.50 -70.27 3.85
C PRO A 119 -21.94 -68.88 3.39
N SER A 120 -21.12 -67.86 3.60
CA SER A 120 -21.34 -66.49 3.11
C SER A 120 -21.03 -66.29 1.63
N GLY A 121 -20.41 -67.29 0.97
CA GLY A 121 -19.83 -67.15 -0.37
C GLY A 121 -18.53 -66.33 -0.40
N VAL A 122 -17.95 -66.03 0.77
CA VAL A 122 -16.63 -65.37 0.88
C VAL A 122 -15.53 -66.39 0.63
N ILE A 123 -14.54 -66.02 -0.16
CA ILE A 123 -13.37 -66.83 -0.47
C ILE A 123 -12.19 -66.22 0.30
N ALA A 124 -11.60 -66.97 1.22
CA ALA A 124 -10.39 -66.53 1.89
C ALA A 124 -9.16 -66.94 1.06
N VAL A 125 -8.31 -65.98 0.70
CA VAL A 125 -7.10 -66.20 -0.09
C VAL A 125 -5.90 -65.79 0.76
N SER A 126 -5.00 -66.73 1.02
CA SER A 126 -3.78 -66.48 1.77
C SER A 126 -2.62 -66.16 0.85
N HIS A 127 -1.94 -65.05 1.14
CA HIS A 127 -0.77 -64.57 0.46
C HIS A 127 0.44 -64.70 1.39
N ILE A 128 1.56 -65.21 0.87
CA ILE A 128 2.79 -65.49 1.63
C ILE A 128 3.37 -64.21 2.24
N GLU A 129 3.43 -63.13 1.44
CA GLU A 129 3.99 -61.85 1.87
C GLU A 129 2.96 -60.84 2.42
N GLU A 130 1.77 -60.72 1.83
CA GLU A 130 0.84 -59.61 2.09
C GLU A 130 -0.37 -59.97 2.99
N GLY A 131 -0.49 -61.22 3.45
CA GLY A 131 -1.49 -61.61 4.45
C GLY A 131 -2.75 -62.27 3.88
N LEU A 132 -3.94 -61.89 4.36
CA LEU A 132 -5.21 -62.56 4.06
C LEU A 132 -6.16 -61.63 3.30
N PHE A 133 -6.63 -62.08 2.15
CA PHE A 133 -7.64 -61.40 1.34
C PHE A 133 -8.98 -62.13 1.47
N LEU A 134 -10.07 -61.37 1.65
CA LEU A 134 -11.44 -61.90 1.68
C LEU A 134 -12.16 -61.41 0.44
N LEU A 135 -12.42 -62.32 -0.49
CA LEU A 135 -12.98 -62.03 -1.81
C LEU A 135 -14.42 -62.54 -1.91
N LYS A 136 -15.18 -61.99 -2.84
CA LYS A 136 -16.51 -62.48 -3.20
C LYS A 136 -16.67 -62.34 -4.70
N LEU A 137 -17.14 -63.40 -5.37
CA LEU A 137 -17.46 -63.35 -6.79
C LEU A 137 -18.72 -62.48 -6.97
N VAL A 138 -18.66 -61.50 -7.88
CA VAL A 138 -19.77 -60.61 -8.23
C VAL A 138 -19.95 -60.60 -9.74
N ASP A 139 -21.21 -60.60 -10.19
CA ASP A 139 -21.56 -60.66 -11.61
C ASP A 139 -21.51 -59.27 -12.28
N GLU A 140 -21.47 -58.17 -11.51
CA GLU A 140 -21.40 -56.78 -11.99
C GLU A 140 -20.57 -55.90 -11.03
N PHE A 141 -19.69 -55.06 -11.58
CA PHE A 141 -19.00 -53.98 -10.85
C PHE A 141 -19.95 -52.77 -10.74
N TRP A 142 -20.19 -52.26 -9.53
CA TRP A 142 -20.79 -50.94 -9.33
C TRP A 142 -19.69 -49.96 -8.94
N ASP A 143 -19.61 -48.84 -9.65
CA ASP A 143 -18.74 -47.73 -9.27
C ASP A 143 -19.35 -47.04 -8.03
N LEU A 144 -18.69 -47.21 -6.88
CA LEU A 144 -19.08 -46.65 -5.58
C LEU A 144 -18.40 -45.30 -5.36
N GLY A 145 -19.16 -44.30 -4.89
CA GLY A 145 -18.65 -42.97 -4.56
C GLY A 145 -19.77 -42.00 -4.22
N CYS A 146 -19.43 -40.73 -4.00
CA CYS A 146 -20.42 -39.70 -3.70
C CYS A 146 -21.24 -39.31 -4.94
N THR A 147 -22.55 -39.48 -4.86
CA THR A 147 -23.49 -39.22 -5.97
C THR A 147 -24.19 -37.85 -5.87
N ASP A 148 -23.96 -37.10 -4.79
CA ASP A 148 -24.54 -35.78 -4.59
C ASP A 148 -23.74 -34.70 -5.34
N SER A 149 -24.35 -34.09 -6.36
CA SER A 149 -23.73 -33.04 -7.17
C SER A 149 -23.43 -31.73 -6.43
N GLU A 150 -24.00 -31.54 -5.23
CA GLU A 150 -23.73 -30.38 -4.37
C GLU A 150 -22.65 -30.66 -3.32
N ALA A 151 -22.18 -31.91 -3.21
CA ALA A 151 -21.09 -32.28 -2.30
C ALA A 151 -19.72 -31.95 -2.89
N CYS A 152 -18.77 -31.60 -2.01
CA CYS A 152 -17.44 -31.20 -2.41
C CYS A 152 -16.62 -32.33 -3.08
N ASN A 153 -16.88 -33.58 -2.69
CA ASN A 153 -16.23 -34.77 -3.23
C ASN A 153 -17.11 -35.58 -4.21
N TYR A 154 -18.04 -34.91 -4.89
CA TYR A 154 -18.88 -35.52 -5.92
C TYR A 154 -18.04 -36.30 -6.95
N ASP A 155 -18.38 -37.57 -7.17
CA ASP A 155 -17.78 -38.43 -8.18
C ASP A 155 -18.76 -38.63 -9.35
N PRO A 156 -18.49 -38.06 -10.54
CA PRO A 156 -19.39 -38.18 -11.68
C PRO A 156 -19.50 -39.60 -12.25
N GLU A 157 -18.59 -40.52 -11.91
CA GLU A 157 -18.63 -41.91 -12.35
C GLU A 157 -19.32 -42.83 -11.32
N ALA A 158 -19.58 -42.36 -10.10
CA ALA A 158 -20.27 -43.13 -9.08
C ALA A 158 -21.74 -43.38 -9.46
N THR A 159 -22.15 -44.64 -9.44
CA THR A 159 -23.53 -45.07 -9.73
C THR A 159 -24.29 -45.50 -8.48
N VAL A 160 -23.58 -45.73 -7.37
CA VAL A 160 -24.14 -46.12 -6.08
C VAL A 160 -23.48 -45.31 -4.97
N GLU A 161 -24.32 -44.65 -4.17
CA GLU A 161 -23.91 -43.89 -3.00
C GLU A 161 -23.30 -44.80 -1.92
N ASP A 162 -22.07 -44.50 -1.51
CA ASP A 162 -21.34 -45.26 -0.47
C ASP A 162 -21.31 -44.54 0.89
N GLY A 163 -21.89 -43.33 0.99
CA GLY A 163 -21.95 -42.53 2.20
C GLY A 163 -20.71 -41.66 2.42
N SER A 164 -19.87 -41.46 1.39
CA SER A 164 -18.66 -40.64 1.45
C SER A 164 -18.88 -39.15 1.23
N CYS A 165 -20.08 -38.69 0.86
CA CYS A 165 -20.33 -37.26 0.57
C CYS A 165 -20.00 -36.32 1.73
N VAL A 166 -19.26 -35.25 1.45
CA VAL A 166 -18.92 -34.17 2.40
C VAL A 166 -19.33 -32.79 1.88
N GLY A 167 -19.69 -31.90 2.81
CA GLY A 167 -20.03 -30.51 2.49
C GLY A 167 -18.80 -29.65 2.16
N TYR A 168 -19.03 -28.40 1.82
CA TYR A 168 -17.98 -27.38 1.73
C TYR A 168 -17.70 -26.77 3.11
N ASN A 169 -16.43 -26.49 3.40
CA ASN A 169 -16.01 -25.71 4.56
C ASN A 169 -16.15 -24.19 4.29
N GLU A 170 -15.88 -23.36 5.30
CA GLU A 170 -16.01 -21.90 5.22
C GLU A 170 -15.14 -21.23 4.15
N CYS A 171 -14.06 -21.90 3.71
CA CYS A 171 -13.15 -21.45 2.66
C CYS A 171 -13.43 -22.05 1.27
N GLY A 172 -14.54 -22.79 1.10
CA GLY A 172 -14.87 -23.43 -0.18
C GLY A 172 -14.08 -24.71 -0.50
N GLY A 173 -13.30 -25.24 0.44
CA GLY A 173 -12.72 -26.60 0.39
C GLY A 173 -13.69 -27.65 0.94
N CYS A 174 -13.29 -28.92 1.02
CA CYS A 174 -14.16 -29.96 1.59
C CYS A 174 -14.13 -29.95 3.12
N GLU A 175 -15.26 -30.30 3.75
CA GLU A 175 -15.33 -30.48 5.21
C GLU A 175 -14.33 -31.56 5.68
N GLY A 176 -13.49 -31.21 6.65
CA GLY A 176 -12.47 -32.10 7.21
C GLY A 176 -11.07 -31.94 6.61
N ASP A 177 -10.93 -31.18 5.52
CA ASP A 177 -9.63 -30.80 4.96
C ASP A 177 -8.99 -29.63 5.74
N GLU A 178 -7.68 -29.44 5.55
CA GLU A 178 -6.98 -28.26 6.06
C GLU A 178 -7.58 -26.98 5.45
N LEU A 179 -7.71 -25.95 6.29
CA LEU A 179 -8.42 -24.73 5.94
C LEU A 179 -7.52 -23.77 5.13
N PHE A 180 -7.79 -23.68 3.83
CA PHE A 180 -7.05 -22.81 2.89
C PHE A 180 -8.00 -21.79 2.27
N CYS A 181 -8.14 -20.63 2.91
CA CYS A 181 -8.92 -19.50 2.40
C CYS A 181 -8.03 -18.66 1.48
N TYR A 182 -8.47 -18.48 0.24
CA TYR A 182 -7.81 -17.64 -0.75
C TYR A 182 -8.42 -16.24 -0.72
N GLY A 183 -7.58 -15.22 -0.67
CA GLY A 183 -7.98 -13.81 -0.70
C GLY A 183 -6.79 -12.91 -0.39
N CYS A 184 -7.01 -11.59 -0.34
CA CYS A 184 -5.93 -10.67 -0.01
C CYS A 184 -5.55 -10.75 1.47
N THR A 185 -4.30 -11.11 1.77
CA THR A 185 -3.81 -11.25 3.14
C THR A 185 -3.09 -10.01 3.70
N ASP A 186 -2.92 -8.97 2.88
CA ASP A 186 -2.22 -7.74 3.25
C ASP A 186 -3.22 -6.73 3.84
N ASP A 187 -3.04 -6.40 5.12
CA ASP A 187 -3.93 -5.51 5.88
C ASP A 187 -3.83 -4.03 5.46
N THR A 188 -2.89 -3.70 4.57
CA THR A 188 -2.73 -2.37 3.98
C THR A 188 -3.45 -2.20 2.64
N MET A 189 -4.06 -3.27 2.11
CA MET A 189 -4.72 -3.28 0.81
C MET A 189 -6.23 -3.09 0.94
N CYS A 190 -6.87 -2.56 -0.10
CA CYS A 190 -8.28 -2.17 -0.06
C CYS A 190 -9.25 -3.36 0.09
N ASN A 191 -8.94 -4.49 -0.53
CA ASN A 191 -9.75 -5.70 -0.49
C ASN A 191 -9.20 -6.76 0.48
N TYR A 192 -8.49 -6.32 1.54
CA TYR A 192 -8.03 -7.20 2.61
C TYR A 192 -9.18 -8.07 3.16
N ASP A 193 -8.92 -9.36 3.28
CA ASP A 193 -9.83 -10.35 3.86
C ASP A 193 -9.19 -10.96 5.10
N GLU A 194 -9.80 -10.71 6.26
CA GLU A 194 -9.30 -11.21 7.56
C GLU A 194 -9.35 -12.74 7.69
N GLU A 195 -10.17 -13.41 6.87
CA GLU A 195 -10.29 -14.87 6.84
C GLU A 195 -9.33 -15.51 5.83
N ALA A 196 -8.67 -14.73 4.96
CA ALA A 196 -7.70 -15.24 4.00
C ALA A 196 -6.43 -15.76 4.69
N THR A 197 -6.07 -17.01 4.41
CA THR A 197 -4.83 -17.65 4.92
C THR A 197 -3.76 -17.79 3.84
N ILE A 198 -4.14 -17.66 2.56
CA ILE A 198 -3.26 -17.70 1.41
C ILE A 198 -3.59 -16.54 0.48
N ASP A 199 -2.58 -15.73 0.17
CA ASP A 199 -2.67 -14.71 -0.87
C ASP A 199 -2.83 -15.33 -2.25
N ASP A 200 -3.92 -15.00 -2.93
CA ASP A 200 -4.22 -15.42 -4.30
C ASP A 200 -3.78 -14.40 -5.36
N GLY A 201 -3.12 -13.31 -4.94
CA GLY A 201 -2.70 -12.21 -5.79
C GLY A 201 -3.85 -11.28 -6.18
N SER A 202 -4.98 -11.34 -5.47
CA SER A 202 -6.11 -10.43 -5.68
C SER A 202 -5.96 -9.08 -4.98
N CYS A 203 -4.91 -8.85 -4.18
CA CYS A 203 -4.72 -7.58 -3.46
C CYS A 203 -4.73 -6.35 -4.40
N ILE A 204 -5.53 -5.35 -4.04
CA ILE A 204 -5.73 -4.10 -4.78
C ILE A 204 -5.38 -2.92 -3.86
N GLU A 205 -4.60 -1.96 -4.36
CA GLU A 205 -4.29 -0.73 -3.64
C GLU A 205 -5.54 0.16 -3.48
N PHE A 206 -5.46 1.11 -2.55
CA PHE A 206 -6.47 2.16 -2.47
C PHE A 206 -6.32 3.15 -3.63
N ASN A 207 -7.43 3.59 -4.21
CA ASN A 207 -7.44 4.72 -5.13
C ASN A 207 -7.28 6.06 -4.36
N GLU A 208 -7.08 7.15 -5.09
CA GLU A 208 -6.88 8.51 -4.55
C GLU A 208 -7.99 8.96 -3.58
N CYS A 209 -9.17 8.34 -3.68
CA CYS A 209 -10.37 8.66 -2.90
C CYS A 209 -10.70 7.66 -1.80
N GLY A 210 -9.77 6.74 -1.48
CA GLY A 210 -9.92 5.74 -0.42
C GLY A 210 -10.84 4.56 -0.76
N GLY A 211 -11.27 4.41 -2.01
CA GLY A 211 -11.90 3.18 -2.53
C GLY A 211 -10.86 2.22 -3.11
N CYS A 212 -11.28 1.11 -3.74
CA CYS A 212 -10.32 0.18 -4.36
C CYS A 212 -9.91 0.67 -5.76
N GLU A 213 -8.66 0.46 -6.16
CA GLU A 213 -8.24 0.75 -7.54
C GLU A 213 -9.12 0.02 -8.57
N GLY A 214 -9.49 0.74 -9.63
CA GLY A 214 -10.34 0.21 -10.71
C GLY A 214 -11.85 0.33 -10.49
N GLU A 215 -12.29 0.77 -9.31
CA GLU A 215 -13.70 1.15 -9.06
C GLU A 215 -14.01 2.59 -9.53
N GLU A 216 -15.31 2.94 -9.61
CA GLU A 216 -15.70 4.33 -9.83
C GLU A 216 -15.24 5.20 -8.64
N LEU A 217 -14.67 6.36 -8.94
CA LEU A 217 -14.16 7.29 -7.94
C LEU A 217 -15.33 8.01 -7.23
N PHE A 218 -15.42 7.84 -5.91
CA PHE A 218 -16.41 8.48 -5.04
C PHE A 218 -15.73 9.31 -3.94
N CYS A 219 -15.02 10.33 -4.39
CA CYS A 219 -14.27 11.25 -3.54
C CYS A 219 -15.23 12.21 -2.82
N PHE A 220 -15.18 12.18 -1.48
CA PHE A 220 -15.92 13.08 -0.62
C PHE A 220 -15.09 14.34 -0.36
N GLY A 221 -15.69 15.51 -0.57
CA GLY A 221 -15.05 16.79 -0.31
C GLY A 221 -15.94 17.94 -0.78
N CYS A 222 -15.42 19.17 -0.71
CA CYS A 222 -16.19 20.32 -1.15
C CYS A 222 -16.19 20.42 -2.69
N THR A 223 -17.38 20.43 -3.30
CA THR A 223 -17.54 20.53 -4.76
C THR A 223 -17.84 21.95 -5.26
N ASP A 224 -17.93 22.93 -4.37
CA ASP A 224 -18.20 24.33 -4.71
C ASP A 224 -16.88 25.08 -4.98
N SER A 225 -16.65 25.46 -6.24
CA SER A 225 -15.43 26.12 -6.70
C SER A 225 -15.17 27.50 -6.08
N GLU A 226 -16.17 28.10 -5.43
CA GLU A 226 -16.02 29.38 -4.73
C GLU A 226 -15.74 29.22 -3.22
N SER A 227 -15.65 27.97 -2.72
CA SER A 227 -15.34 27.69 -1.31
C SER A 227 -13.84 27.60 -1.04
N CYS A 228 -13.44 27.95 0.17
CA CYS A 228 -12.04 27.97 0.62
C CYS A 228 -11.36 26.60 0.63
N ASN A 229 -12.14 25.54 0.79
CA ASN A 229 -11.67 24.16 0.82
C ASN A 229 -12.19 23.36 -0.38
N TYR A 230 -12.45 24.03 -1.50
CA TYR A 230 -12.79 23.38 -2.76
C TYR A 230 -11.75 22.30 -3.09
N ASP A 231 -12.24 21.12 -3.42
CA ASP A 231 -11.45 19.97 -3.81
C ASP A 231 -11.84 19.60 -5.25
N GLU A 232 -10.89 19.68 -6.18
CA GLU A 232 -11.13 19.36 -7.59
C GLU A 232 -11.32 17.85 -7.85
N GLU A 233 -10.87 17.00 -6.93
CA GLU A 233 -11.03 15.55 -6.97
C GLU A 233 -12.39 15.13 -6.38
N ALA A 234 -13.01 15.97 -5.54
CA ALA A 234 -14.31 15.70 -4.94
C ALA A 234 -15.42 15.52 -6.00
N THR A 235 -16.07 14.36 -5.95
CA THR A 235 -17.22 14.02 -6.81
C THR A 235 -18.55 14.05 -6.05
N ILE A 236 -18.48 13.97 -4.71
CA ILE A 236 -19.62 14.00 -3.81
C ILE A 236 -19.40 15.08 -2.76
N ASP A 237 -20.30 16.06 -2.72
CA ASP A 237 -20.34 17.07 -1.66
C ASP A 237 -20.65 16.43 -0.30
N ASP A 238 -19.72 16.54 0.63
CA ASP A 238 -19.86 16.05 2.00
C ASP A 238 -20.38 17.14 2.97
N GLY A 239 -20.62 18.35 2.46
CA GLY A 239 -21.05 19.51 3.24
C GLY A 239 -19.93 20.19 4.03
N SER A 240 -18.67 19.88 3.74
CA SER A 240 -17.51 20.54 4.35
C SER A 240 -17.22 21.93 3.77
N CYS A 241 -17.84 22.32 2.66
CA CYS A 241 -17.64 23.62 2.01
C CYS A 241 -17.80 24.80 2.98
N PHE A 242 -16.80 25.68 3.04
CA PHE A 242 -16.87 26.92 3.82
C PHE A 242 -16.26 28.12 3.11
N ILE A 243 -16.73 29.31 3.51
CA ILE A 243 -16.19 30.61 3.09
C ILE A 243 -15.77 31.40 4.34
N ILE A 244 -14.82 32.32 4.19
CA ILE A 244 -14.45 33.24 5.28
C ILE A 244 -15.48 34.36 5.37
N GLU A 245 -15.94 34.68 6.57
CA GLU A 245 -16.85 35.81 6.78
C GLU A 245 -16.15 37.14 6.48
N ALA A 246 -16.82 38.03 5.75
CA ALA A 246 -16.34 39.37 5.45
C ALA A 246 -16.23 40.23 6.71
N ALA A 247 -15.30 41.20 6.69
CA ALA A 247 -15.14 42.13 7.81
C ALA A 247 -16.40 42.99 7.99
N GLU A 248 -16.72 43.37 9.23
CA GLU A 248 -17.79 44.32 9.49
C GLU A 248 -17.36 45.73 9.03
N PRO A 249 -18.16 46.45 8.21
CA PRO A 249 -17.76 47.73 7.64
C PRO A 249 -17.53 48.79 8.72
N GLN A 250 -16.38 49.48 8.64
CA GLN A 250 -16.00 50.52 9.59
C GLN A 250 -16.07 51.92 8.96
N THR A 251 -16.38 52.92 9.78
CA THR A 251 -16.26 54.33 9.40
C THR A 251 -15.59 55.12 10.51
N LEU A 252 -14.45 55.73 10.20
CA LEU A 252 -13.70 56.57 11.13
C LEU A 252 -13.71 58.02 10.68
N THR A 253 -13.69 58.93 11.65
CA THR A 253 -13.60 60.37 11.38
C THR A 253 -12.16 60.83 11.54
N GLN A 254 -11.60 61.44 10.50
CA GLN A 254 -10.24 61.98 10.48
C GLN A 254 -10.26 63.51 10.63
N ASN A 255 -9.36 64.02 11.47
CA ASN A 255 -9.17 65.46 11.69
C ASN A 255 -7.90 65.93 10.99
N ILE A 256 -6.79 66.09 11.73
CA ILE A 256 -5.45 66.43 11.21
C ILE A 256 -4.41 65.33 11.46
N GLU A 257 -4.80 64.28 12.19
CA GLU A 257 -3.96 63.14 12.52
C GLU A 257 -4.38 61.93 11.67
N PRO A 258 -3.44 61.03 11.32
CA PRO A 258 -3.76 59.75 10.71
C PRO A 258 -4.78 58.95 11.53
N VAL A 259 -5.59 58.13 10.85
CA VAL A 259 -6.53 57.22 11.50
C VAL A 259 -6.13 55.78 11.21
N THR A 260 -6.26 54.92 12.22
CA THR A 260 -5.90 53.50 12.11
C THR A 260 -7.16 52.66 12.21
N PHE A 261 -7.41 51.85 11.19
CA PHE A 261 -8.40 50.79 11.26
C PHE A 261 -7.77 49.55 11.87
N THR A 262 -8.56 48.78 12.62
CA THR A 262 -8.15 47.49 13.20
C THR A 262 -9.14 46.42 12.77
N ASN A 263 -8.65 45.23 12.45
CA ASN A 263 -9.42 44.07 12.03
C ASN A 263 -8.72 42.78 12.49
N GLU A 264 -9.07 41.62 11.93
CA GLU A 264 -8.41 40.34 12.26
C GLU A 264 -6.91 40.35 11.91
N PRO A 265 -6.05 39.61 12.63
CA PRO A 265 -4.60 39.63 12.45
C PRO A 265 -4.12 39.37 11.01
N SER A 266 -4.81 38.53 10.27
CA SER A 266 -4.48 38.13 8.90
C SER A 266 -5.35 38.86 7.87
N SER A 267 -5.58 40.17 8.07
CA SER A 267 -6.38 40.97 7.15
C SER A 267 -5.56 41.48 5.97
N TYR A 268 -6.10 41.32 4.77
CA TYR A 268 -5.52 41.85 3.54
C TYR A 268 -6.16 43.19 3.21
N TRP A 269 -5.33 44.23 3.06
CA TRP A 269 -5.77 45.60 2.81
C TRP A 269 -5.51 45.98 1.36
N PHE A 270 -6.48 46.60 0.70
CA PHE A 270 -6.45 46.93 -0.73
C PHE A 270 -6.82 48.40 -0.95
N GLU A 271 -6.20 49.02 -1.96
CA GLU A 271 -6.51 50.41 -2.34
C GLU A 271 -7.96 50.55 -2.88
N THR A 272 -8.45 49.54 -3.63
CA THR A 272 -9.78 49.54 -4.25
C THR A 272 -10.41 48.15 -4.21
N GLU A 273 -11.73 48.07 -4.41
CA GLU A 273 -12.48 46.81 -4.50
C GLU A 273 -11.88 45.83 -5.51
N THR A 274 -11.27 46.33 -6.59
CA THR A 274 -10.74 45.50 -7.69
C THR A 274 -9.22 45.54 -7.79
N SER A 275 -8.51 46.05 -6.77
CA SER A 275 -7.05 46.06 -6.80
C SER A 275 -6.51 44.62 -6.87
N PRO A 276 -5.56 44.32 -7.78
CA PRO A 276 -5.05 42.96 -7.95
C PRO A 276 -4.10 42.54 -6.82
N GLU A 277 -3.44 43.51 -6.19
CA GLU A 277 -2.47 43.30 -5.11
C GLU A 277 -2.93 44.06 -3.87
N GLU A 278 -2.68 43.46 -2.72
CA GLU A 278 -2.77 44.08 -1.42
C GLU A 278 -1.65 45.11 -1.22
N ILE A 279 -1.94 46.12 -0.41
CA ILE A 279 -0.98 47.15 -0.01
C ILE A 279 -0.40 46.88 1.37
N HIS A 280 -1.03 46.00 2.14
CA HIS A 280 -0.60 45.60 3.47
C HIS A 280 -1.35 44.32 3.91
N ILE A 281 -0.69 43.50 4.72
CA ILE A 281 -1.28 42.37 5.42
C ILE A 281 -1.01 42.57 6.91
N GLY A 282 -2.05 42.52 7.73
CA GLY A 282 -1.91 42.66 9.17
C GLY A 282 -3.18 43.12 9.88
N GLU A 283 -3.13 43.13 11.22
CA GLU A 283 -4.27 43.47 12.08
C GLU A 283 -4.75 44.92 11.93
N SER A 284 -3.95 45.82 11.36
CA SER A 284 -4.29 47.23 11.30
C SER A 284 -3.69 47.93 10.10
N TYR A 285 -4.39 48.95 9.61
CA TYR A 285 -3.88 49.83 8.57
C TYR A 285 -4.09 51.29 8.94
N THR A 286 -3.02 52.09 8.79
CA THR A 286 -3.05 53.52 9.10
C THR A 286 -3.20 54.37 7.84
N MET A 287 -4.35 55.02 7.70
CA MET A 287 -4.63 56.00 6.66
C MET A 287 -4.02 57.34 7.03
N LEU A 288 -3.14 57.86 6.17
CA LEU A 288 -2.56 59.19 6.30
C LEU A 288 -3.62 60.29 6.15
N PHE A 289 -3.30 61.50 6.63
CA PHE A 289 -4.22 62.64 6.52
C PHE A 289 -4.50 63.03 5.06
N SER A 290 -5.78 63.22 4.73
CA SER A 290 -6.24 63.76 3.45
C SER A 290 -7.31 64.84 3.64
N THR A 291 -7.38 65.79 2.70
CA THR A 291 -8.45 66.80 2.67
C THR A 291 -9.75 66.29 2.04
N ASP A 292 -9.68 65.16 1.34
CA ASP A 292 -10.81 64.49 0.70
C ASP A 292 -11.11 63.18 1.44
N PRO A 293 -12.40 62.75 1.54
CA PRO A 293 -12.76 61.44 2.05
C PRO A 293 -11.98 60.33 1.34
N GLN A 294 -11.61 59.30 2.10
CA GLN A 294 -10.84 58.17 1.59
C GLN A 294 -11.54 56.87 1.94
N SER A 295 -11.33 55.86 1.11
CA SER A 295 -11.76 54.49 1.39
C SER A 295 -10.55 53.55 1.31
N ILE A 296 -10.63 52.47 2.06
CA ILE A 296 -9.74 51.32 1.93
C ILE A 296 -10.59 50.06 1.97
N TRP A 297 -10.15 49.02 1.26
CA TRP A 297 -10.88 47.76 1.20
C TRP A 297 -10.14 46.70 2.01
N VAL A 298 -10.88 45.83 2.69
CA VAL A 298 -10.30 44.79 3.52
C VAL A 298 -10.97 43.44 3.26
N SER A 299 -10.17 42.37 3.22
CA SER A 299 -10.63 40.98 3.26
C SER A 299 -10.04 40.29 4.48
N ASN A 300 -10.86 39.48 5.16
CA ASN A 300 -10.37 38.55 6.18
C ASN A 300 -9.74 37.34 5.50
N SER A 301 -8.77 36.72 6.16
CA SER A 301 -8.13 35.48 5.69
C SER A 301 -8.01 34.46 6.81
N ASN A 302 -7.94 33.18 6.42
CA ASN A 302 -7.55 32.09 7.32
C ASN A 302 -6.04 31.83 7.36
N GLY A 303 -5.24 32.51 6.53
CA GLY A 303 -3.79 32.34 6.50
C GLY A 303 -3.10 32.91 7.74
N GLU A 304 -1.84 32.51 7.95
CA GLU A 304 -0.93 33.10 8.93
C GLU A 304 0.21 33.82 8.19
N PHE A 305 0.64 34.99 8.68
CA PHE A 305 1.62 35.82 7.99
C PHE A 305 2.76 36.24 8.94
N GLU A 306 3.98 36.25 8.42
CA GLU A 306 5.23 36.51 9.15
C GLU A 306 5.37 35.67 10.43
N VAL A 307 4.93 34.42 10.39
CA VAL A 307 4.97 33.50 11.52
C VAL A 307 6.41 33.11 11.79
N ILE A 308 6.81 33.27 13.05
CA ILE A 308 8.14 32.89 13.52
C ILE A 308 8.03 31.64 14.42
N GLY A 309 8.86 30.65 14.17
CA GLY A 309 8.94 29.45 14.99
C GLY A 309 10.27 28.70 14.88
N GLY A 310 10.26 27.42 15.24
CA GLY A 310 11.50 26.67 15.43
C GLY A 310 12.14 26.97 16.79
N LYS A 311 13.43 26.68 16.94
CA LYS A 311 14.21 27.13 18.10
C LYS A 311 14.62 28.59 17.90
N GLU A 312 14.28 29.45 18.87
CA GLU A 312 14.48 30.91 18.81
C GLU A 312 15.96 31.31 18.72
N GLU A 313 16.81 30.74 19.59
CA GLU A 313 18.24 31.05 19.63
C GLU A 313 19.11 29.85 20.02
N PRO A 314 20.42 29.89 19.69
CA PRO A 314 21.37 28.86 20.08
C PRO A 314 21.69 28.87 21.58
N ASP A 315 21.94 27.69 22.15
CA ASP A 315 22.51 27.60 23.50
C ASP A 315 24.03 27.57 23.45
N TYR A 316 24.63 28.76 23.60
CA TYR A 316 26.08 28.95 23.58
C TYR A 316 26.86 28.15 24.65
N ASN A 317 26.20 27.57 25.65
CA ASN A 317 26.86 26.72 26.65
C ASN A 317 26.89 25.24 26.26
N ASN A 318 26.01 24.82 25.36
CA ASN A 318 25.74 23.42 25.02
C ASN A 318 25.73 23.25 23.48
N GLY A 319 26.81 23.65 22.83
CA GLY A 319 26.92 23.56 21.37
C GLY A 319 28.28 24.01 20.89
N GLN A 320 28.44 24.03 19.57
CA GLN A 320 29.67 24.51 18.93
C GLN A 320 29.41 24.85 17.46
N TYR A 321 30.34 25.59 16.86
CA TYR A 321 30.42 25.72 15.41
C TYR A 321 30.87 24.40 14.78
N HIS A 322 30.21 23.98 13.71
CA HIS A 322 30.54 22.75 13.00
C HIS A 322 31.09 23.02 11.61
N ASP A 323 32.15 22.29 11.26
CA ASP A 323 32.93 22.42 10.04
C ASP A 323 32.51 21.42 8.94
N ASN A 324 31.36 20.76 9.09
CA ASN A 324 30.84 19.83 8.09
C ASN A 324 29.31 19.85 8.02
N ASN A 325 28.75 19.38 6.90
CA ASN A 325 27.32 19.32 6.61
C ASN A 325 26.75 17.88 6.62
N SER A 326 27.31 16.98 7.44
CA SER A 326 26.98 15.54 7.40
C SER A 326 25.54 15.20 7.78
N TYR A 327 24.87 16.08 8.53
CA TYR A 327 23.51 15.89 9.04
C TYR A 327 22.78 17.22 9.02
N TRP A 328 21.44 17.15 9.03
CA TRP A 328 20.58 18.31 8.86
C TRP A 328 19.17 18.05 9.40
N MET A 329 18.24 19.01 9.25
CA MET A 329 16.90 18.94 9.85
C MET A 329 15.84 18.46 8.86
N ILE A 330 14.84 17.78 9.41
CA ILE A 330 13.64 17.30 8.74
C ILE A 330 12.45 18.09 9.28
N PHE A 331 11.55 18.51 8.40
CA PHE A 331 10.35 19.27 8.75
C PHE A 331 9.17 18.89 7.85
N ASP A 332 7.98 19.13 8.37
CA ASP A 332 6.72 18.90 7.67
C ASP A 332 6.05 20.24 7.41
N VAL A 333 5.37 20.34 6.26
CA VAL A 333 4.65 21.51 5.78
C VAL A 333 3.17 21.13 5.66
N TYR A 334 2.29 21.89 6.31
CA TYR A 334 0.87 21.50 6.44
C TYR A 334 -0.06 22.18 5.43
N GLU A 335 0.36 23.31 4.87
CA GLU A 335 -0.32 24.01 3.78
C GLU A 335 0.69 24.62 2.81
N GLU A 336 0.26 25.24 1.71
CA GLU A 336 1.22 25.92 0.83
C GLU A 336 1.78 27.18 1.50
N VAL A 337 3.10 27.22 1.68
CA VAL A 337 3.78 28.28 2.44
C VAL A 337 4.89 28.95 1.63
N LEU A 338 5.07 30.24 1.86
CA LEU A 338 6.29 30.95 1.53
C LEU A 338 7.27 30.80 2.70
N PHE A 339 8.31 30.01 2.52
CA PHE A 339 9.42 29.94 3.46
C PHE A 339 10.40 31.07 3.19
N GLU A 340 10.27 32.13 3.97
CA GLU A 340 10.93 33.41 3.75
C GLU A 340 12.41 33.37 4.16
N SER A 341 12.69 33.03 5.42
CA SER A 341 14.04 33.18 5.97
C SER A 341 14.30 32.31 7.20
N VAL A 342 15.57 32.12 7.52
CA VAL A 342 16.05 31.52 8.78
C VAL A 342 17.17 32.35 9.37
N GLU A 343 17.35 32.29 10.67
CA GLU A 343 18.54 32.81 11.35
C GLU A 343 19.66 31.77 11.37
N VAL A 344 20.88 32.21 11.06
CA VAL A 344 22.09 31.39 11.11
C VAL A 344 23.20 32.11 11.87
N TYR A 345 23.96 31.35 12.65
CA TYR A 345 25.05 31.87 13.47
C TYR A 345 26.38 31.34 12.95
N SER A 346 27.16 32.20 12.30
CA SER A 346 28.39 31.82 11.61
C SER A 346 29.63 32.18 12.42
N GLU A 347 30.62 31.29 12.50
CA GLU A 347 31.90 31.57 13.15
C GLU A 347 32.71 32.63 12.38
N GLN A 348 32.58 32.63 11.05
CA GLN A 348 33.37 33.46 10.14
C GLN A 348 32.55 33.95 8.95
N GLY A 349 33.07 34.96 8.23
CA GLY A 349 32.44 35.43 7.01
C GLY A 349 32.72 34.52 5.82
N GLY A 350 31.75 34.36 4.92
CA GLY A 350 31.85 33.47 3.76
C GLY A 350 30.55 33.38 2.99
N ILE A 351 30.61 32.88 1.75
CA ILE A 351 29.40 32.49 1.02
C ILE A 351 28.92 31.17 1.60
N GLN A 352 27.67 31.14 2.04
CA GLN A 352 26.99 29.93 2.47
C GLN A 352 25.85 29.62 1.50
N GLU A 353 25.63 28.34 1.26
CA GLU A 353 24.51 27.81 0.49
C GLU A 353 23.61 26.97 1.41
N ILE A 354 22.31 27.22 1.33
CA ILE A 354 21.25 26.41 1.96
C ILE A 354 20.47 25.74 0.84
N GLU A 355 20.22 24.44 1.01
CA GLU A 355 19.42 23.62 0.11
C GLU A 355 18.20 23.09 0.87
N ILE A 356 17.04 23.14 0.23
CA ILE A 356 15.82 22.49 0.68
C ILE A 356 15.55 21.33 -0.26
N LEU A 357 15.30 20.14 0.28
CA LEU A 357 15.01 18.92 -0.46
C LEU A 357 13.56 18.52 -0.22
N ASN A 358 12.94 17.97 -1.27
CA ASN A 358 11.65 17.33 -1.20
C ASN A 358 11.76 16.00 -0.43
N PRO A 359 10.62 15.43 0.03
CA PRO A 359 10.61 14.14 0.74
C PRO A 359 11.19 12.95 -0.05
N ASP A 360 11.19 13.03 -1.39
CA ASP A 360 11.82 12.04 -2.27
C ASP A 360 13.35 12.21 -2.41
N GLY A 361 13.92 13.20 -1.73
CA GLY A 361 15.34 13.57 -1.75
C GLY A 361 15.77 14.44 -2.94
N SER A 362 14.85 14.83 -3.83
CA SER A 362 15.13 15.76 -4.91
C SER A 362 15.31 17.19 -4.40
N LEU A 363 16.12 18.02 -5.08
CA LEU A 363 16.34 19.41 -4.69
C LEU A 363 15.08 20.24 -4.98
N ALA A 364 14.44 20.77 -3.94
CA ALA A 364 13.30 21.67 -4.04
C ALA A 364 13.76 23.09 -4.39
N SER A 365 14.76 23.60 -3.65
CA SER A 365 15.33 24.93 -3.88
C SER A 365 16.73 25.04 -3.27
N SER A 366 17.52 26.00 -3.77
CA SER A 366 18.75 26.42 -3.10
C SER A 366 18.93 27.93 -3.15
N ALA A 367 19.52 28.47 -2.09
CA ALA A 367 19.82 29.89 -1.95
C ALA A 367 21.25 30.09 -1.45
N SER A 368 21.93 31.12 -1.93
CA SER A 368 23.31 31.44 -1.57
C SER A 368 23.40 32.88 -1.08
N GLN A 369 23.99 33.08 0.10
CA GLN A 369 24.16 34.40 0.71
C GLN A 369 25.55 34.55 1.31
N PHE A 370 26.09 35.77 1.23
CA PHE A 370 27.32 36.11 1.95
C PHE A 370 27.01 36.40 3.41
N LEU A 371 27.60 35.64 4.33
CA LEU A 371 27.45 35.80 5.76
C LEU A 371 28.63 36.57 6.36
N THR A 372 28.36 37.22 7.49
CA THR A 372 29.37 37.77 8.40
C THR A 372 29.48 36.90 9.66
N ALA A 373 30.56 37.05 10.43
CA ALA A 373 30.68 36.35 11.71
C ALA A 373 29.60 36.85 12.70
N GLY A 374 28.92 35.93 13.37
CA GLY A 374 27.78 36.18 14.25
C GLY A 374 26.43 35.83 13.62
N LEU A 375 25.38 36.49 14.12
CA LEU A 375 24.00 36.33 13.64
C LEU A 375 23.84 36.93 12.24
N ASN A 376 23.19 36.16 11.35
CA ASN A 376 22.72 36.62 10.06
C ASN A 376 21.30 36.10 9.83
N VAL A 377 20.46 36.91 9.19
CA VAL A 377 19.21 36.45 8.58
C VAL A 377 19.54 35.97 7.17
N PHE A 378 19.22 34.72 6.87
CA PHE A 378 19.42 34.08 5.58
C PHE A 378 18.09 34.05 4.83
N GLU A 379 18.02 34.76 3.71
CA GLU A 379 16.82 34.83 2.87
C GLU A 379 16.74 33.59 1.97
N LEU A 380 15.60 32.91 2.00
CA LEU A 380 15.30 31.71 1.22
C LEU A 380 14.31 32.04 0.10
N GLY A 381 13.14 32.59 0.45
CA GLY A 381 12.11 33.04 -0.49
C GLY A 381 11.59 31.93 -1.42
N VAL A 382 11.33 30.74 -0.87
CA VAL A 382 10.83 29.57 -1.63
C VAL A 382 9.39 29.24 -1.24
N VAL A 383 8.57 28.92 -2.24
CA VAL A 383 7.22 28.37 -2.02
C VAL A 383 7.31 26.86 -1.90
N LEU A 384 6.74 26.30 -0.83
CA LEU A 384 6.67 24.87 -0.57
C LEU A 384 5.21 24.42 -0.52
N THR A 385 4.90 23.34 -1.21
CA THR A 385 3.59 22.68 -1.14
C THR A 385 3.46 21.87 0.16
N PRO A 386 2.23 21.50 0.57
CA PRO A 386 2.03 20.61 1.71
C PRO A 386 2.75 19.27 1.51
N GLY A 387 3.36 18.74 2.56
CA GLY A 387 4.04 17.45 2.54
C GLY A 387 4.87 17.19 3.80
N GLU A 388 5.11 15.90 4.09
CA GLU A 388 5.88 15.45 5.25
C GLU A 388 7.29 15.03 4.82
N GLY A 389 8.30 15.34 5.65
CA GLY A 389 9.67 14.87 5.43
C GLY A 389 10.53 15.75 4.54
N TYR A 390 10.22 17.04 4.39
CA TYR A 390 11.14 17.99 3.76
C TYR A 390 12.44 18.07 4.54
N GLU A 391 13.55 18.32 3.86
CA GLU A 391 14.86 18.42 4.49
C GLU A 391 15.51 19.78 4.18
N ILE A 392 16.13 20.42 5.19
CA ILE A 392 16.92 21.65 4.98
C ILE A 392 18.36 21.43 5.41
N ARG A 393 19.31 21.61 4.49
CA ARG A 393 20.73 21.33 4.73
C ARG A 393 21.65 22.42 4.19
N SER A 394 22.91 22.39 4.61
CA SER A 394 23.91 23.26 4.03
C SER A 394 24.48 22.62 2.76
N GLY A 395 24.41 23.33 1.64
CA GLY A 395 25.12 22.98 0.40
C GLY A 395 26.63 23.23 0.49
N THR A 396 27.08 23.95 1.53
CA THR A 396 28.50 24.22 1.77
C THR A 396 29.13 23.14 2.63
N ASN A 397 30.19 22.50 2.13
CA ASN A 397 30.87 21.39 2.81
C ASN A 397 31.41 21.74 4.19
N GLU A 398 31.87 22.98 4.38
CA GLU A 398 32.41 23.48 5.66
C GLU A 398 31.60 24.73 6.08
N PRO A 399 30.41 24.55 6.68
CA PRO A 399 29.49 25.67 6.91
C PRO A 399 29.93 26.59 8.04
N TYR A 400 30.66 26.09 9.05
CA TYR A 400 31.05 26.84 10.25
C TYR A 400 29.86 27.51 10.95
N LEU A 401 28.69 26.85 10.89
CA LEU A 401 27.46 27.29 11.52
C LEU A 401 27.29 26.64 12.89
N TRP A 402 26.59 27.32 13.80
CA TRP A 402 26.35 26.82 15.15
C TRP A 402 25.33 25.68 15.18
N ARG A 403 25.65 24.60 15.89
CA ARG A 403 24.73 23.51 16.20
C ARG A 403 24.64 23.30 17.70
N ASP A 404 23.43 23.15 18.20
CA ASP A 404 23.18 22.76 19.58
C ASP A 404 23.33 21.25 19.79
N ASP A 405 23.76 20.88 20.99
CA ASP A 405 23.91 19.50 21.42
C ASP A 405 22.82 19.03 22.39
N SER A 406 22.95 17.80 22.90
CA SER A 406 21.96 17.18 23.77
C SER A 406 21.80 17.88 25.13
N GLY A 407 22.73 18.77 25.51
CA GLY A 407 22.62 19.62 26.68
C GLY A 407 21.62 20.78 26.51
N SER A 408 21.33 21.19 25.28
CA SER A 408 20.55 22.41 24.95
C SER A 408 19.04 22.29 25.10
N GLN A 409 18.55 21.23 25.75
CA GLN A 409 17.12 20.94 25.90
C GLN A 409 16.39 20.91 24.55
N VAL A 410 16.96 20.17 23.59
CA VAL A 410 16.32 19.95 22.29
C VAL A 410 15.04 19.13 22.48
N SER A 411 13.92 19.60 21.93
CA SER A 411 12.59 19.03 22.16
C SER A 411 11.73 19.15 20.90
N PHE A 412 12.00 18.31 19.92
CA PHE A 412 11.15 18.18 18.75
C PHE A 412 9.74 17.65 19.12
N PRO A 413 8.69 17.99 18.36
CA PRO A 413 8.71 18.90 17.22
C PRO A 413 8.76 20.39 17.63
N TYR A 414 9.34 21.24 16.78
CA TYR A 414 9.26 22.69 16.91
C TYR A 414 8.30 23.26 15.87
N ASN A 415 7.22 23.89 16.31
CA ASN A 415 6.20 24.42 15.40
C ASN A 415 6.60 25.80 14.86
N ILE A 416 6.17 26.08 13.63
CA ILE A 416 6.16 27.40 13.00
C ILE A 416 4.69 27.76 12.79
N GLY A 417 4.06 28.30 13.84
CA GLY A 417 2.61 28.52 13.90
C GLY A 417 1.83 27.25 13.63
N SER A 418 0.81 27.33 12.76
CA SER A 418 0.11 26.17 12.20
C SER A 418 0.63 25.73 10.83
N LEU A 419 1.64 26.42 10.29
CA LEU A 419 2.11 26.27 8.91
C LEU A 419 3.03 25.06 8.70
N ALA A 420 3.93 24.81 9.65
CA ALA A 420 4.94 23.78 9.54
C ALA A 420 5.45 23.32 10.92
N SER A 421 6.15 22.19 10.95
CA SER A 421 6.91 21.81 12.15
C SER A 421 8.22 21.12 11.81
N ILE A 422 9.28 21.46 12.55
CA ILE A 422 10.56 20.76 12.50
C ILE A 422 10.41 19.50 13.35
N THR A 423 10.50 18.32 12.74
CA THR A 423 10.13 17.05 13.40
C THR A 423 11.31 16.28 13.94
N SER A 424 12.46 16.35 13.27
CA SER A 424 13.66 15.60 13.67
C SER A 424 14.90 16.03 12.87
N THR A 425 15.95 15.20 12.92
CA THR A 425 17.16 15.34 12.12
C THR A 425 17.43 14.06 11.34
N THR A 426 18.27 14.13 10.32
CA THR A 426 18.68 12.95 9.53
C THR A 426 19.59 11.97 10.26
N ILE A 427 19.96 12.24 11.51
CA ILE A 427 20.67 11.24 12.32
C ILE A 427 19.70 10.08 12.60
N THR A 428 20.09 8.86 12.28
CA THR A 428 19.29 7.67 12.62
C THR A 428 19.34 7.34 14.13
N SER A 429 18.33 6.62 14.64
CA SER A 429 18.23 6.09 16.03
C SER A 429 17.90 7.14 17.11
N GLU A 430 18.15 6.83 18.39
CA GLU A 430 17.81 7.69 19.54
C GLU A 430 18.45 9.09 19.47
N ASN A 431 19.48 9.29 18.64
CA ASN A 431 20.14 10.58 18.46
C ASN A 431 19.41 11.54 17.52
N GLN A 432 18.35 11.10 16.84
CA GLN A 432 17.61 11.94 15.89
C GLN A 432 16.96 13.17 16.52
N TYR A 433 16.79 13.16 17.85
CA TYR A 433 16.19 14.23 18.64
C TYR A 433 17.19 14.99 19.52
N ASN A 434 18.48 14.67 19.44
CA ASN A 434 19.49 15.14 20.40
C ASN A 434 20.21 16.42 19.96
N TYR A 435 20.03 16.85 18.72
CA TYR A 435 20.78 17.95 18.13
C TYR A 435 19.85 18.87 17.34
N TYR A 436 20.15 20.16 17.32
CA TYR A 436 19.41 21.14 16.51
C TYR A 436 20.40 21.82 15.56
N TYR A 437 20.19 21.68 14.25
CA TYR A 437 21.17 22.03 13.23
C TYR A 437 20.90 23.39 12.59
N PHE A 438 21.83 24.33 12.82
CA PHE A 438 22.14 25.54 12.03
C PHE A 438 21.07 26.61 11.85
N TYR A 439 19.80 26.26 11.71
CA TYR A 439 18.73 27.13 11.25
C TYR A 439 17.74 27.42 12.38
N TYR A 440 17.81 28.64 12.90
CA TYR A 440 17.01 29.12 14.02
C TYR A 440 15.94 30.09 13.52
N ASN A 441 14.94 30.38 14.36
CA ASN A 441 13.97 31.45 14.15
C ASN A 441 13.39 31.49 12.72
N TRP A 442 12.74 30.40 12.33
CA TRP A 442 12.22 30.21 10.98
C TRP A 442 11.04 31.14 10.75
N LYS A 443 11.03 31.84 9.61
CA LYS A 443 9.95 32.73 9.21
C LYS A 443 9.20 32.16 8.00
N MET A 444 7.90 31.97 8.15
CA MET A 444 7.00 31.46 7.10
C MET A 444 5.70 32.26 7.06
N SER A 445 5.07 32.30 5.89
CA SER A 445 3.73 32.85 5.67
C SER A 445 2.93 31.91 4.78
N SER A 446 1.60 31.87 4.94
CA SER A 446 0.71 31.22 3.97
C SER A 446 0.89 31.85 2.59
N ASN A 447 1.05 31.03 1.54
CA ASN A 447 1.32 31.53 0.20
C ASN A 447 0.04 31.90 -0.57
N ASP A 448 -1.02 31.09 -0.45
CA ASP A 448 -2.30 31.31 -1.13
C ASP A 448 -3.49 31.03 -0.19
N PRO A 449 -3.69 31.86 0.85
CA PRO A 449 -4.76 31.62 1.80
C PRO A 449 -6.11 32.09 1.25
N CYS A 450 -7.19 31.48 1.74
CA CYS A 450 -8.53 31.90 1.35
C CYS A 450 -8.84 33.31 1.88
N LEU A 451 -9.54 34.11 1.07
CA LEU A 451 -9.97 35.46 1.39
C LEU A 451 -11.50 35.57 1.39
N SER A 452 -12.05 36.36 2.30
CA SER A 452 -13.46 36.75 2.24
C SER A 452 -13.73 37.84 1.20
N ASP A 453 -15.01 38.05 0.89
CA ASP A 453 -15.46 39.20 0.12
C ASP A 453 -14.91 40.51 0.70
N ARG A 454 -14.47 41.41 -0.19
CA ARG A 454 -13.89 42.69 0.20
C ARG A 454 -14.97 43.60 0.79
N THR A 455 -14.65 44.22 1.91
CA THR A 455 -15.50 45.21 2.58
C THR A 455 -14.86 46.59 2.57
N GLU A 456 -15.65 47.61 2.25
CA GLU A 456 -15.19 49.01 2.24
C GLU A 456 -15.16 49.61 3.65
N PHE A 457 -13.99 50.11 4.05
CA PHE A 457 -13.80 50.92 5.25
C PHE A 457 -13.62 52.39 4.85
N ASN A 458 -14.39 53.27 5.48
CA ASN A 458 -14.54 54.65 5.07
C ASN A 458 -13.94 55.64 6.07
N VAL A 459 -13.24 56.65 5.56
CA VAL A 459 -12.74 57.79 6.34
C VAL A 459 -13.54 59.04 5.97
N VAL A 460 -14.26 59.59 6.95
CA VAL A 460 -14.96 60.88 6.81
C VAL A 460 -14.12 61.99 7.44
N ILE A 461 -14.10 63.17 6.81
CA ILE A 461 -13.31 64.31 7.31
C ILE A 461 -14.16 65.16 8.26
N ASP A 462 -13.67 65.41 9.48
CA ASP A 462 -14.32 66.36 10.40
C ASP A 462 -14.00 67.80 10.02
N ASN A 463 -14.99 68.49 9.45
CA ASN A 463 -14.90 69.91 9.14
C ASN A 463 -15.09 70.83 10.38
N GLN A 464 -15.24 70.30 11.60
CA GLN A 464 -15.47 71.09 12.82
C GLN A 464 -14.22 71.79 13.36
N GLN A 465 -13.02 71.42 12.93
CA GLN A 465 -11.86 72.31 13.04
C GLN A 465 -11.68 73.04 11.72
N SER A 466 -12.15 74.28 11.69
CA SER A 466 -11.66 75.28 10.75
C SER A 466 -10.15 75.39 10.92
N VAL A 467 -9.37 74.57 10.20
CA VAL A 467 -7.98 74.88 9.98
C VAL A 467 -8.02 76.17 9.17
N ASN A 468 -7.64 77.26 9.81
CA ASN A 468 -7.36 78.51 9.13
C ASN A 468 -6.10 78.29 8.26
N LEU A 469 -6.27 77.62 7.12
CA LEU A 469 -5.26 77.54 6.05
C LEU A 469 -5.19 78.85 5.24
N PHE A 470 -5.85 79.91 5.71
CA PHE A 470 -5.80 81.25 5.13
C PHE A 470 -5.59 82.34 6.18
N GLU A 471 -4.50 82.26 6.95
CA GLU A 471 -3.68 83.46 7.08
C GLU A 471 -2.50 83.28 6.15
N THR A 472 -2.63 83.74 4.90
CA THR A 472 -1.44 84.07 4.12
C THR A 472 -0.71 85.19 4.86
N PRO A 473 0.48 84.97 5.45
CA PRO A 473 1.35 86.10 5.68
C PRO A 473 1.67 86.65 4.29
N GLU A 474 1.62 87.97 4.08
CA GLU A 474 2.07 88.59 2.83
C GLU A 474 3.41 87.95 2.41
N ARG A 475 3.41 87.21 1.29
CA ARG A 475 4.59 86.51 0.75
C ARG A 475 5.62 87.57 0.35
N LYS A 476 6.50 87.93 1.29
CA LYS A 476 7.57 88.92 1.09
C LYS A 476 8.85 88.21 0.76
N ILE A 477 9.56 88.74 -0.24
CA ILE A 477 10.89 88.26 -0.60
C ILE A 477 11.84 88.61 0.56
N VAL A 478 12.45 87.58 1.15
CA VAL A 478 13.44 87.73 2.21
C VAL A 478 14.84 87.78 1.63
N LYS A 479 15.13 86.91 0.66
CA LYS A 479 16.48 86.78 0.10
C LYS A 479 16.43 86.24 -1.33
N ILE A 480 17.32 86.73 -2.18
CA ILE A 480 17.54 86.18 -3.52
C ILE A 480 18.99 85.73 -3.58
N ILE A 481 19.23 84.47 -3.96
CA ILE A 481 20.57 83.93 -4.15
C ILE A 481 20.76 83.37 -5.56
N ASP A 482 22.01 83.27 -6.00
CA ASP A 482 22.36 82.47 -7.18
C ASP A 482 22.52 80.98 -6.82
N LEU A 483 22.75 80.13 -7.83
CA LEU A 483 22.98 78.70 -7.65
C LEU A 483 24.23 78.36 -6.81
N LEU A 484 25.09 79.33 -6.51
CA LEU A 484 26.28 79.16 -5.68
C LEU A 484 26.08 79.72 -4.25
N GLY A 485 24.85 80.10 -3.88
CA GLY A 485 24.53 80.57 -2.53
C GLY A 485 24.85 82.03 -2.25
N ARG A 486 25.26 82.81 -3.26
CA ARG A 486 25.62 84.23 -3.11
C ARG A 486 24.39 85.11 -3.27
N GLU A 487 24.27 86.13 -2.44
CA GLU A 487 23.14 87.06 -2.48
C GLU A 487 23.16 87.94 -3.73
N VAL A 488 22.02 88.06 -4.40
CA VAL A 488 21.86 88.75 -5.69
C VAL A 488 21.01 90.00 -5.50
N HIS A 489 21.62 91.17 -5.68
CA HIS A 489 20.92 92.46 -5.58
C HIS A 489 20.45 93.02 -6.95
N GLU A 490 21.06 92.58 -8.05
CA GLU A 490 20.63 92.86 -9.43
C GLU A 490 20.75 91.56 -10.24
N ALA A 491 19.62 91.04 -10.76
CA ALA A 491 19.64 89.83 -11.58
C ALA A 491 19.80 90.18 -13.06
N ARG A 492 20.73 89.54 -13.77
CA ARG A 492 20.91 89.70 -15.23
C ARG A 492 20.97 88.34 -15.91
N ASN A 493 19.87 87.89 -16.49
CA ASN A 493 19.78 86.64 -17.27
C ASN A 493 20.39 85.43 -16.54
N GLN A 494 20.04 85.27 -15.26
CA GLN A 494 20.55 84.20 -14.43
C GLN A 494 19.44 83.51 -13.64
N ILE A 495 19.65 82.23 -13.37
CA ILE A 495 18.79 81.46 -12.47
C ILE A 495 19.05 81.94 -11.05
N VAL A 496 17.98 82.32 -10.36
CA VAL A 496 18.01 82.69 -8.95
C VAL A 496 17.07 81.80 -8.15
N ILE A 497 17.37 81.64 -6.87
CA ILE A 497 16.49 81.05 -5.87
C ILE A 497 16.02 82.19 -4.97
N ILE A 498 14.70 82.39 -4.92
CA ILE A 498 14.05 83.44 -4.14
C ILE A 498 13.45 82.78 -2.89
N TYR A 499 13.89 83.20 -1.71
CA TYR A 499 13.34 82.79 -0.42
C TYR A 499 12.28 83.77 0.04
N TYR A 500 11.21 83.23 0.59
CA TYR A 500 10.07 83.98 1.09
C TYR A 500 9.97 83.92 2.61
N SER A 501 9.21 84.85 3.18
CA SER A 501 8.97 84.97 4.61
C SER A 501 8.22 83.81 5.25
N ASP A 502 7.66 82.91 4.45
CA ASP A 502 6.97 81.67 4.85
C ASP A 502 7.89 80.44 4.76
N ASN A 503 9.21 80.64 4.65
CA ASN A 503 10.23 79.60 4.43
C ASN A 503 10.09 78.80 3.12
N SER A 504 9.18 79.18 2.22
CA SER A 504 9.14 78.65 0.86
C SER A 504 10.27 79.25 0.01
N PHE A 505 10.63 78.57 -1.08
CA PHE A 505 11.53 79.11 -2.09
C PHE A 505 11.03 78.81 -3.50
N GLU A 506 11.34 79.69 -4.45
CA GLU A 506 11.09 79.44 -5.88
C GLU A 506 12.37 79.64 -6.71
N LYS A 507 12.56 78.78 -7.71
CA LYS A 507 13.65 78.88 -8.68
C LYS A 507 13.12 79.58 -9.93
N LYS A 508 13.68 80.74 -10.28
CA LYS A 508 13.21 81.54 -11.41
C LYS A 508 14.38 82.03 -12.27
N ILE A 509 14.14 82.12 -13.57
CA ILE A 509 15.05 82.83 -14.48
C ILE A 509 14.58 84.28 -14.53
N LEU A 510 15.41 85.19 -14.05
CA LEU A 510 15.14 86.63 -14.16
C LEU A 510 15.85 87.17 -15.40
N SER A 511 15.06 87.45 -16.44
CA SER A 511 15.45 88.18 -17.64
C SER A 511 14.84 89.58 -17.58
N PHE A 512 15.63 90.64 -17.74
CA PHE A 512 15.09 91.99 -17.92
C PHE A 512 14.66 92.20 -19.38
N GLU A 513 13.50 92.83 -19.59
CA GLU A 513 13.33 93.82 -20.66
C GLU A 513 13.90 95.16 -20.20
#